data_AF-A0A5J4JF13-F1
#
_entry.id   AF-A0A5J4JF13-F1
#
_cell.length_a   1.000
_cell.length_b   1.000
_cell.length_c   1.000
_cell.angle_alpha   90.00
_cell.angle_beta   90.00
_cell.angle_gamma   90.00
#
_symmetry.space_group_name_H-M   'P 1'
#
loop_
_entity.id
_entity.type
_entity.pdbx_description
1 polymer ?
#
loop_
_entity_poly.entity_id
_entity_poly.type
_entity_poly.pdbx_seq_one_letter_code
_entity_poly.pdbx_strand_id
1 'polypeptide(L)'
;MEKAKALYGKMVDFKLFGIILLAVTGFLYLGAVMPIEGKSELGTKILLVASAALVAISALFFTISRMYYQRLMKSEEGMQLLHRKYNRK
;
A
#
# COMPACT_ATOMS: atom_id res chain seq x y z
N MET A 1 -24.52 -9.82 2.70
CA MET A 1 -23.88 -8.54 3.12
C MET A 1 -22.61 -8.70 3.97
N GLU A 2 -22.58 -9.53 5.03
CA GLU A 2 -21.41 -9.63 5.95
C GLU A 2 -20.10 -10.04 5.24
N LYS A 3 -20.16 -11.03 4.34
CA LYS A 3 -18.98 -11.49 3.58
C LYS A 3 -18.38 -10.40 2.68
N ALA A 4 -19.24 -9.64 1.99
CA ALA A 4 -18.81 -8.55 1.13
C ALA A 4 -18.23 -7.37 1.94
N LYS A 5 -18.77 -7.07 3.12
CA LYS A 5 -18.15 -6.09 4.05
C LYS A 5 -16.77 -6.53 4.51
N ALA A 6 -16.58 -7.81 4.86
CA ALA A 6 -15.28 -8.33 5.28
C ALA A 6 -14.23 -8.26 4.15
N LEU A 7 -14.62 -8.58 2.92
CA LEU A 7 -13.77 -8.42 1.73
C LEU A 7 -13.41 -6.96 1.47
N TYR A 8 -14.37 -6.04 1.63
CA TYR A 8 -14.12 -4.61 1.52
C TYR A 8 -13.18 -4.09 2.61
N GLY A 9 -13.32 -4.57 3.85
CA GLY A 9 -12.39 -4.27 4.94
C GLY A 9 -10.96 -4.63 4.56
N LYS A 10 -10.73 -5.89 4.17
CA LYS A 10 -9.41 -6.36 3.71
C LYS A 10 -8.86 -5.51 2.56
N MET A 11 -9.69 -5.16 1.57
CA MET A 11 -9.29 -4.30 0.46
C MET A 11 -8.75 -2.94 0.94
N VAL A 12 -9.46 -2.30 1.88
CA VAL A 12 -9.07 -1.02 2.46
C VAL A 12 -7.79 -1.15 3.27
N ASP A 13 -7.67 -2.20 4.10
CA ASP A 13 -6.48 -2.44 4.92
C ASP A 13 -5.23 -2.57 4.06
N PHE A 14 -5.27 -3.42 3.02
CA PHE A 14 -4.14 -3.57 2.10
C PHE A 14 -3.81 -2.28 1.35
N LYS A 15 -4.82 -1.48 0.99
CA LYS A 15 -4.58 -0.16 0.38
C LYS A 15 -3.87 0.77 1.37
N LEU A 16 -4.29 0.79 2.63
CA LEU A 16 -3.72 1.65 3.66
C LEU A 16 -2.28 1.23 3.98
N PHE A 17 -2.00 -0.07 4.11
CA PHE A 17 -0.64 -0.57 4.28
C PHE A 17 0.27 -0.18 3.13
N GLY A 18 -0.21 -0.27 1.88
CA GLY A 18 0.54 0.23 0.71
C GLY A 18 0.92 1.70 0.84
N ILE A 19 -0.03 2.56 1.22
CA ILE A 19 0.20 4.00 1.42
C ILE A 19 1.20 4.28 2.54
N ILE A 20 1.03 3.62 3.70
CA ILE A 20 1.94 3.78 4.84
C ILE A 20 3.36 3.34 4.46
N LEU A 21 3.52 2.22 3.77
CA LEU A 21 4.83 1.77 3.30
C LEU A 21 5.47 2.76 2.32
N LEU A 22 4.70 3.38 1.41
CA LEU A 22 5.22 4.43 0.54
C LEU A 22 5.70 5.64 1.33
N ALA A 23 4.93 6.07 2.33
CA ALA A 23 5.33 7.19 3.18
C ALA A 23 6.63 6.88 3.94
N VAL A 24 6.72 5.71 4.58
CA VAL A 24 7.94 5.24 5.27
C VAL A 24 9.12 5.19 4.31
N THR A 25 8.91 4.67 3.09
CA THR A 25 9.95 4.61 2.07
C THR A 25 10.43 5.99 1.64
N GLY A 26 9.52 6.97 1.54
CA GLY A 26 9.86 8.36 1.26
C GLY A 26 10.82 8.93 2.30
N PHE A 27 10.54 8.73 3.58
CA PHE A 27 11.45 9.15 4.66
C PHE A 27 12.79 8.41 4.63
N LEU A 28 12.78 7.09 4.37
CA LEU A 28 14.01 6.29 4.27
C LEU A 28 14.91 6.78 3.12
N TYR A 29 14.30 7.05 1.96
CA TYR A 29 14.98 7.55 0.79
C TYR A 29 15.56 8.95 0.99
N LEU A 30 14.83 9.86 1.66
CA LEU A 30 15.37 11.15 2.07
C LEU A 30 16.61 10.97 2.96
N GLY A 31 16.57 10.04 3.92
CA GLY A 31 17.73 9.66 4.73
C GLY A 31 18.90 9.13 3.89
N ALA A 32 18.63 8.41 2.81
CA ALA A 32 19.64 7.88 1.89
C ALA A 32 20.27 8.97 1.00
N VAL A 33 19.51 9.96 0.56
CA VAL A 33 19.97 10.98 -0.41
C VAL A 33 20.54 12.23 0.25
N MET A 34 20.19 12.52 1.50
CA MET A 34 20.74 13.69 2.21
C MET A 34 22.29 13.62 2.25
N PRO A 35 22.98 14.69 1.80
CA PRO A 35 24.43 14.79 1.87
C PRO A 35 24.81 15.14 3.31
N ILE A 36 25.44 14.19 4.01
CA ILE A 36 25.89 14.35 5.38
C ILE A 36 27.38 14.02 5.40
N GLU A 37 28.20 14.91 5.94
CA GLU A 37 29.65 14.67 6.07
C GLU A 37 29.89 13.44 6.98
N GLY A 38 30.83 12.58 6.59
CA GLY A 38 31.13 11.34 7.33
C GLY A 38 30.09 10.22 7.15
N LYS A 39 29.12 10.35 6.23
CA LYS A 39 28.13 9.31 5.97
C LYS A 39 28.76 8.05 5.41
N SER A 40 28.44 6.91 6.02
CA SER A 40 28.89 5.59 5.56
C SER A 40 28.30 5.26 4.18
N GLU A 41 29.17 4.91 3.22
CA GLU A 41 28.75 4.39 1.91
C GLU A 41 27.95 3.10 2.04
N LEU A 42 28.35 2.21 2.95
CA LEU A 42 27.65 0.96 3.21
C LEU A 42 26.24 1.24 3.74
N GLY A 43 26.11 2.15 4.71
CA GLY A 43 24.81 2.56 5.26
C GLY A 43 23.89 3.13 4.20
N THR A 44 24.44 3.92 3.27
CA THR A 44 23.69 4.49 2.14
C THR A 44 23.20 3.40 1.18
N LYS A 45 24.06 2.44 0.82
CA LYS A 45 23.66 1.29 -0.02
C LYS A 45 22.56 0.46 0.63
N ILE A 46 22.66 0.19 1.94
CA ILE A 46 21.63 -0.53 2.70
C ILE A 46 20.30 0.23 2.67
N LEU A 47 20.32 1.55 2.92
CA LEU A 47 19.10 2.37 2.88
C LEU A 47 18.45 2.37 1.50
N LEU A 48 19.23 2.42 0.42
CA LEU A 48 18.71 2.36 -0.96
C LEU A 48 18.07 1.00 -1.27
N VAL A 49 18.74 -0.09 -0.92
CA VAL A 49 18.20 -1.46 -1.11
C VAL A 49 16.94 -1.66 -0.27
N ALA A 50 16.93 -1.21 0.99
CA ALA A 50 15.76 -1.27 1.86
C ALA A 50 14.60 -0.43 1.30
N SER A 51 14.88 0.76 0.79
CA SER A 51 13.87 1.61 0.14
C SER A 51 13.27 0.91 -1.07
N ALA A 52 14.10 0.35 -1.97
CA ALA A 52 13.62 -0.38 -3.13
C ALA A 52 12.75 -1.59 -2.76
N ALA A 53 13.16 -2.35 -1.73
CA ALA A 53 12.38 -3.47 -1.22
C ALA A 53 11.02 -3.03 -0.65
N LEU A 54 10.98 -1.93 0.11
CA LEU A 54 9.74 -1.40 0.68
C LEU A 54 8.79 -0.87 -0.42
N VAL A 55 9.30 -0.25 -1.48
CA VAL A 55 8.49 0.10 -2.66
C VAL A 55 7.88 -1.15 -3.29
N ALA A 56 8.68 -2.20 -3.50
CA ALA A 56 8.20 -3.44 -4.09
C ALA A 56 7.10 -4.09 -3.22
N ILE A 57 7.29 -4.14 -1.90
CA ILE A 57 6.28 -4.66 -0.96
C ILE A 57 5.02 -3.80 -0.98
N SER A 58 5.15 -2.48 -1.04
CA SER A 58 4.01 -1.59 -1.18
C SER A 58 3.20 -1.87 -2.46
N ALA A 59 3.88 -2.04 -3.60
CA ALA A 59 3.25 -2.39 -4.86
C ALA A 59 2.51 -3.74 -4.78
N LEU A 60 3.06 -4.72 -4.06
CA LEU A 60 2.37 -5.98 -3.78
C LEU A 60 1.06 -5.76 -3.00
N PHE A 61 1.07 -4.92 -1.95
CA PHE A 61 -0.15 -4.60 -1.20
C PHE A 61 -1.21 -3.90 -2.05
N PHE A 62 -0.82 -2.99 -2.94
CA PHE A 62 -1.77 -2.39 -3.89
C PHE A 62 -2.34 -3.42 -4.88
N THR A 63 -1.52 -4.37 -5.33
CA THR A 63 -1.96 -5.45 -6.22
C THR A 63 -2.96 -6.37 -5.52
N ILE A 64 -2.70 -6.72 -4.26
CA ILE A 64 -3.61 -7.49 -3.42
C ILE A 64 -4.93 -6.73 -3.20
N SER A 65 -4.86 -5.44 -2.86
CA SER A 65 -6.06 -4.59 -2.72
C SER A 65 -6.89 -4.57 -4.01
N ARG A 66 -6.25 -4.43 -5.17
CA ARG A 66 -6.91 -4.49 -6.49
C ARG A 66 -7.58 -5.83 -6.74
N MET A 67 -6.96 -6.94 -6.32
CA MET A 67 -7.56 -8.27 -6.42
C MET A 67 -8.85 -8.38 -5.59
N TYR A 68 -8.87 -7.84 -4.36
CA TYR A 68 -10.08 -7.81 -3.54
C TYR A 68 -11.17 -6.93 -4.16
N TYR A 69 -10.81 -5.77 -4.73
CA TYR A 69 -11.75 -4.91 -5.45
C TYR A 69 -12.38 -5.66 -6.64
N GLN A 70 -11.59 -6.36 -7.44
CA GLN A 70 -12.10 -7.18 -8.56
C GLN A 70 -13.02 -8.31 -8.08
N ARG A 71 -12.70 -8.95 -6.95
CA ARG A 71 -13.58 -9.98 -6.34
C ARG A 71 -14.91 -9.40 -5.89
N LEU A 72 -14.92 -8.18 -5.34
CA LEU A 72 -16.15 -7.48 -4.94
C LEU A 72 -17.01 -7.13 -6.17
N MET A 73 -16.41 -6.73 -7.29
CA MET A 73 -17.16 -6.43 -8.52
C MET A 73 -17.86 -7.65 -9.13
N LYS A 74 -17.35 -8.86 -8.90
CA LYS A 74 -17.95 -10.10 -9.42
C LYS A 74 -19.21 -10.55 -8.64
N SER A 75 -19.48 -9.93 -7.49
CA SER A 75 -20.64 -10.27 -6.66
C SER A 75 -21.63 -9.11 -6.65
N GLU A 76 -22.91 -9.42 -6.81
CA GLU A 76 -24.00 -8.44 -6.75
C GLU A 76 -24.01 -7.68 -5.40
N GLU A 77 -23.84 -8.40 -4.27
CA GLU A 77 -23.71 -7.77 -2.95
C GLU A 77 -22.50 -6.82 -2.85
N GLY A 78 -21.38 -7.21 -3.46
CA GLY A 78 -20.14 -6.42 -3.47
C GLY A 78 -20.28 -5.15 -4.31
N MET A 79 -20.94 -5.25 -5.45
CA MET A 79 -21.23 -4.11 -6.32
C MET A 79 -22.18 -3.10 -5.65
N GLN A 80 -23.25 -3.57 -5.01
CA GLN A 80 -24.15 -2.73 -4.21
C GLN A 80 -23.41 -2.03 -3.06
N LEU A 81 -22.51 -2.72 -2.37
CA LEU A 81 -21.68 -2.14 -1.31
C LEU A 81 -20.72 -1.06 -1.83
N LEU A 82 -20.06 -1.30 -2.95
CA LEU A 82 -19.17 -0.32 -3.59
C LEU A 82 -19.96 0.93 -4.01
N HIS A 83 -21.12 0.76 -4.65
CA HIS A 83 -21.98 1.87 -5.06
C HIS A 83 -22.48 2.68 -3.86
N ARG A 84 -22.90 2.01 -2.78
CA ARG A 84 -23.32 2.66 -1.53
C ARG A 84 -22.19 3.45 -0.86
N LYS A 85 -20.95 2.96 -0.91
CA LYS A 85 -19.79 3.65 -0.33
C LYS A 85 -19.29 4.80 -1.21
N TYR A 86 -19.45 4.70 -2.53
CA TYR A 86 -19.13 5.79 -3.47
C TYR A 86 -20.08 6.98 -3.28
N ASN A 87 -21.39 6.76 -3.21
CA ASN A 87 -22.39 7.81 -3.00
C ASN A 87 -22.42 8.43 -1.59
N ARG A 88 -21.59 7.93 -0.66
CA ARG A 88 -21.50 8.43 0.73
C ARG A 88 -20.26 9.28 0.99
N LYS A 89 -19.36 9.39 0.02
CA LYS A 89 -18.23 10.33 0.02
C LYS A 89 -18.63 11.60 -0.69
#